data_AF-A0A948YC51-F1
#
_entry.id   AF-A0A948YC51-F1
#
_cell.length_a   1.000
_cell.length_b   1.000
_cell.length_c   1.000
_cell.angle_alpha   90.00
_cell.angle_beta   90.00
_cell.angle_gamma   90.00
#
_symmetry.space_group_name_H-M   'P 1'
#
loop_
_entity.id
_entity.type
_entity.pdbx_description
1 polymer ?
#
loop_
_entity_poly.entity_id
_entity_poly.type
_entity_poly.pdbx_seq_one_letter_code
_entity_poly.pdbx_strand_id
1 'polypeptide(L)'
;MKKILVAVLFLLFIIVAVFYFWLQSITQKIFIPPAKTVAASKSTIQQSLDDKTPINILLLGYGGGDHDGAYLTDSIITVHIDPGTQKIFLISIPRDIWVKIPTNGEEGSYSKINAAYQIGLDDINYPDKQEKFSGPGGGAKLAEYVVSQVTGFSINFFVGIDFSGFTKTIDTLEGVDIAVN
;
A
#
# COMPACT_ATOMS: atom_id res chain seq x y z
N MET A 1 53.89 43.28 19.04
CA MET A 1 52.46 43.53 19.36
C MET A 1 51.59 43.78 18.12
N LYS A 2 51.92 44.73 17.23
CA LYS A 2 51.10 45.02 16.02
C LYS A 2 50.87 43.83 15.06
N LYS A 3 51.88 42.97 14.84
CA LYS A 3 51.76 41.79 13.95
C LYS A 3 50.80 40.72 14.48
N ILE A 4 50.73 40.56 15.80
CA ILE A 4 49.82 39.59 16.46
C ILE A 4 48.38 40.10 16.37
N LEU A 5 48.16 41.40 16.56
CA LEU A 5 46.84 42.02 16.40
C LEU A 5 46.29 41.83 14.97
N VAL A 6 47.13 42.02 13.95
CA VAL A 6 46.73 41.82 12.54
C VAL A 6 46.40 40.34 12.26
N ALA A 7 47.17 39.40 12.80
CA ALA A 7 46.90 37.97 12.63
C ALA A 7 45.57 37.55 13.30
N VAL A 8 45.27 38.09 14.48
CA VAL A 8 44.01 37.82 15.18
C VAL A 8 42.81 38.40 14.41
N LEU A 9 42.92 39.63 13.91
CA LEU A 9 41.86 40.25 13.11
C LEU A 9 41.62 39.50 11.79
N PHE A 10 42.68 39.00 11.15
CA PHE A 10 42.58 38.20 9.94
C PHE A 10 41.90 36.85 10.19
N LEU A 11 42.23 36.18 11.31
CA LEU A 11 41.57 34.94 11.71
C LEU A 11 40.07 35.17 11.98
N LEU A 12 39.74 36.27 12.65
CA LEU A 12 38.36 36.63 12.97
C LEU A 12 37.55 36.91 11.70
N PHE A 13 38.17 37.58 10.72
CA PHE A 13 37.57 37.80 9.40
C PHE A 13 37.26 36.48 8.66
N ILE A 14 38.18 35.51 8.68
CA ILE A 14 37.94 34.19 8.08
C ILE A 14 36.78 33.48 8.76
N ILE A 15 36.71 33.49 10.09
CA ILE A 15 35.63 32.86 10.85
C ILE A 15 34.27 33.46 10.47
N VAL A 16 34.18 34.80 10.39
CA VAL A 16 32.96 35.50 10.00
C VAL A 16 32.57 35.16 8.55
N ALA A 17 33.54 35.11 7.63
CA ALA A 17 33.28 34.74 6.23
C ALA A 17 32.74 33.30 6.12
N VAL A 18 33.39 32.33 6.78
CA VAL A 18 32.95 30.94 6.81
C VAL A 18 31.54 30.80 7.41
N PHE A 19 31.27 31.52 8.51
CA PHE A 19 29.96 31.53 9.14
C PHE A 19 28.88 32.12 8.22
N TYR A 20 29.17 33.22 7.53
CA TYR A 20 28.26 33.82 6.56
C TYR A 20 27.91 32.87 5.40
N PHE A 21 28.91 32.18 4.84
CA PHE A 21 28.68 31.18 3.79
C PHE A 21 27.90 29.95 4.28
N TRP A 22 28.12 29.54 5.53
CA TRP A 22 27.35 28.47 6.16
C TRP A 22 25.88 28.86 6.37
N LEU A 23 25.60 30.09 6.81
CA LEU A 23 24.23 30.62 6.90
C LEU A 23 23.52 30.62 5.54
N GLN A 24 24.18 31.06 4.47
CA GLN A 24 23.61 31.05 3.11
C GLN A 24 23.33 29.62 2.62
N SER A 25 24.15 28.63 3.01
CA SER A 25 23.92 27.23 2.66
C SER A 25 22.71 26.61 3.39
N ILE A 26 22.32 27.16 4.55
CA ILE A 26 21.13 26.73 5.28
C ILE A 26 19.87 27.34 4.66
N THR A 27 19.89 28.62 4.27
CA THR A 27 18.72 29.28 3.68
C THR A 27 18.29 28.66 2.35
N GLN A 28 19.23 28.25 1.51
CA GLN A 28 18.93 27.57 0.23
C GLN A 28 18.34 26.16 0.43
N LYS A 29 18.65 25.49 1.54
CA LYS A 29 18.08 24.16 1.87
C LYS A 29 16.66 24.24 2.45
N ILE A 30 16.19 25.44 2.80
CA ILE A 30 14.84 25.70 3.35
C ILE A 30 13.95 26.42 2.31
N PHE A 31 14.30 26.37 1.02
CA PHE A 31 13.34 26.74 -0.03
C PHE A 31 12.30 25.62 -0.18
N ILE A 32 11.26 25.69 0.63
CA ILE A 32 10.04 24.91 0.46
C ILE A 32 9.21 25.65 -0.60
N PRO A 33 9.07 25.13 -1.83
CA PRO A 33 8.12 25.73 -2.77
C PRO A 33 6.74 25.75 -2.10
N PRO A 34 5.94 26.82 -2.27
CA PRO A 34 4.59 26.83 -1.73
C PRO A 34 3.90 25.56 -2.25
N ALA A 35 3.44 24.72 -1.32
CA ALA A 35 2.69 23.52 -1.66
C ALA A 35 1.61 23.95 -2.65
N LYS A 36 1.62 23.39 -3.87
CA LYS A 36 0.48 23.52 -4.77
C LYS A 36 -0.73 23.16 -3.93
N THR A 37 -1.63 24.11 -3.72
CA THR A 37 -2.90 23.86 -3.09
C THR A 37 -3.61 22.84 -3.97
N VAL A 38 -3.48 21.56 -3.61
CA VAL A 38 -4.26 20.50 -4.23
C VAL A 38 -5.68 20.84 -3.81
N ALA A 39 -6.44 21.47 -4.71
CA ALA A 39 -7.88 21.61 -4.55
C ALA A 39 -8.38 20.25 -4.06
N ALA A 40 -9.15 20.24 -2.96
CA ALA A 40 -9.60 19.01 -2.33
C ALA A 40 -10.23 18.09 -3.38
N SER A 41 -9.42 17.18 -3.92
CA SER A 41 -9.86 16.23 -4.92
C SER A 41 -10.77 15.31 -4.14
N LYS A 42 -12.05 15.23 -4.56
CA LYS A 42 -12.96 14.21 -4.02
C LYS A 42 -12.21 12.87 -4.08
N SER A 43 -12.30 12.11 -2.99
CA SER A 43 -11.80 10.73 -2.98
C SER A 43 -12.39 10.01 -4.20
N THR A 44 -11.60 9.17 -4.88
CA THR A 44 -12.06 8.35 -6.02
C THR A 44 -13.35 7.60 -5.68
N ILE A 45 -13.50 7.17 -4.42
CA ILE A 45 -14.74 6.54 -3.92
C ILE A 45 -15.91 7.51 -3.96
N GLN A 46 -15.73 8.74 -3.45
CA GLN A 46 -16.80 9.75 -3.44
C GLN A 46 -17.24 10.11 -4.86
N GLN A 47 -16.29 10.22 -5.79
CA GLN A 47 -16.62 10.46 -7.19
C GLN A 47 -17.42 9.29 -7.78
N SER A 48 -17.00 8.05 -7.54
CA SER A 48 -17.75 6.88 -8.01
C SER A 48 -19.16 6.79 -7.44
N LEU A 49 -19.35 7.18 -6.17
CA LEU A 49 -20.68 7.25 -5.55
C LEU A 49 -21.56 8.34 -6.18
N ASP A 50 -21.00 9.53 -6.42
CA ASP A 50 -21.71 10.65 -7.04
C ASP A 50 -22.12 10.31 -8.49
N ASP A 51 -21.22 9.68 -9.24
CA ASP A 51 -21.42 9.29 -10.64
C ASP A 51 -22.20 7.97 -10.79
N LYS A 52 -22.57 7.34 -9.66
CA LYS A 52 -23.22 6.03 -9.57
C LYS A 52 -22.51 4.92 -10.36
N THR A 53 -21.19 4.97 -10.39
CA THR A 53 -20.38 3.93 -11.02
C THR A 53 -20.15 2.78 -10.02
N PRO A 54 -20.36 1.51 -10.43
CA PRO A 54 -20.10 0.40 -9.53
C PRO A 54 -18.64 0.28 -9.12
N ILE A 55 -18.41 -0.15 -7.89
CA ILE A 55 -17.09 -0.27 -7.27
C ILE A 55 -16.88 -1.72 -6.81
N ASN A 56 -15.72 -2.28 -7.12
CA ASN A 56 -15.28 -3.57 -6.61
C ASN A 56 -14.12 -3.39 -5.63
N ILE A 57 -14.29 -3.89 -4.41
CA ILE A 57 -13.28 -3.88 -3.36
C ILE A 57 -12.88 -5.32 -3.04
N LEU A 58 -11.60 -5.64 -3.09
CA LEU A 58 -11.07 -6.93 -2.69
C LEU A 58 -10.68 -6.92 -1.21
N LEU A 59 -11.36 -7.71 -0.38
CA LEU A 59 -11.03 -7.94 1.01
C LEU A 59 -10.19 -9.20 1.15
N LEU A 60 -9.05 -9.07 1.83
CA LEU A 60 -8.07 -10.12 2.05
C LEU A 60 -7.80 -10.26 3.55
N GLY A 61 -8.18 -11.39 4.13
CA GLY A 61 -7.86 -11.76 5.50
C GLY A 61 -6.69 -12.75 5.52
N TYR A 62 -5.61 -12.43 6.24
CA TYR A 62 -4.43 -13.28 6.38
C TYR A 62 -4.04 -13.49 7.84
N GLY A 63 -3.17 -14.47 8.11
CA GLY A 63 -2.79 -14.86 9.47
C GLY A 63 -2.06 -13.75 10.25
N GLY A 64 -1.04 -13.17 9.62
CA GLY A 64 -0.08 -12.29 10.27
C GLY A 64 0.90 -13.05 11.17
N GLY A 65 1.85 -12.34 11.78
CA GLY A 65 2.87 -12.91 12.67
C GLY A 65 4.18 -13.33 11.97
N ASP A 66 5.09 -13.93 12.76
CA ASP A 66 6.46 -14.25 12.35
C ASP A 66 6.64 -15.75 12.06
N HIS A 67 5.81 -16.30 11.17
CA HIS A 67 5.88 -17.69 10.75
C HIS A 67 5.78 -17.83 9.23
N ASP A 68 6.20 -18.99 8.71
CA ASP A 68 6.01 -19.32 7.30
C ASP A 68 4.52 -19.28 6.96
N GLY A 69 4.16 -18.63 5.85
CA GLY A 69 2.76 -18.53 5.44
C GLY A 69 1.97 -17.41 6.11
N ALA A 70 2.60 -16.52 6.89
CA ALA A 70 1.92 -15.43 7.59
C ALA A 70 1.03 -14.57 6.67
N TYR A 71 1.35 -14.47 5.39
CA TYR A 71 0.63 -13.66 4.40
C TYR A 71 -0.27 -14.47 3.46
N LEU A 72 -0.52 -15.75 3.73
CA LEU A 72 -1.53 -16.52 3.00
C LEU A 72 -2.93 -15.99 3.34
N THR A 73 -3.72 -15.69 2.31
CA THR A 73 -5.05 -15.09 2.48
C THR A 73 -6.13 -16.15 2.59
N ASP A 74 -6.51 -16.49 3.82
CA ASP A 74 -7.52 -17.52 4.10
C ASP A 74 -8.96 -17.02 3.88
N SER A 75 -9.18 -15.71 3.93
CA SER A 75 -10.43 -15.07 3.56
C SER A 75 -10.22 -14.17 2.35
N ILE A 76 -10.95 -14.45 1.27
CA ILE A 76 -10.89 -13.67 0.02
C ILE A 76 -12.32 -13.34 -0.37
N ILE A 77 -12.70 -12.07 -0.30
CA ILE A 77 -14.07 -11.62 -0.59
C ILE A 77 -14.02 -10.43 -1.53
N THR A 78 -14.71 -10.51 -2.65
CA THR A 78 -14.98 -9.34 -3.50
C THR A 78 -16.29 -8.70 -3.05
N VAL A 79 -16.22 -7.42 -2.68
CA VAL A 79 -17.39 -6.59 -2.37
C VAL A 79 -17.72 -5.76 -3.60
N HIS A 80 -18.87 -6.01 -4.20
CA HIS A 80 -19.42 -5.23 -5.29
C HIS A 80 -20.47 -4.25 -4.75
N ILE A 81 -20.23 -2.96 -4.91
CA ILE A 81 -21.15 -1.89 -4.52
C ILE A 81 -21.70 -1.27 -5.80
N ASP A 82 -23.02 -1.33 -5.96
CA ASP A 82 -23.72 -0.69 -7.07
C ASP A 82 -24.62 0.44 -6.54
N PRO A 83 -24.16 1.71 -6.61
CA PRO A 83 -24.97 2.84 -6.17
C PRO A 83 -26.18 3.11 -7.06
N GLY A 84 -26.19 2.61 -8.31
CA GLY A 84 -27.30 2.74 -9.24
C GLY A 84 -28.50 1.90 -8.82
N THR A 85 -28.26 0.67 -8.36
CA THR A 85 -29.31 -0.24 -7.86
C THR A 85 -29.45 -0.26 -6.34
N GLN A 86 -28.59 0.44 -5.61
CA GLN A 86 -28.50 0.45 -4.14
C GLN A 86 -28.30 -0.95 -3.55
N LYS A 87 -27.48 -1.77 -4.22
CA LYS A 87 -27.19 -3.14 -3.79
C LYS A 87 -25.71 -3.32 -3.49
N ILE A 88 -25.44 -4.19 -2.53
CA ILE A 88 -24.10 -4.64 -2.18
C ILE A 88 -24.10 -6.16 -2.28
N PHE A 89 -23.11 -6.71 -2.97
CA PHE A 89 -22.90 -8.15 -3.09
C PHE A 89 -21.54 -8.51 -2.50
N LEU A 90 -21.52 -9.55 -1.69
CA LEU A 90 -20.30 -10.12 -1.14
C LEU A 90 -20.09 -11.49 -1.79
N ILE A 91 -18.99 -11.63 -2.51
CA ILE A 91 -18.66 -12.83 -3.26
C ILE A 91 -17.41 -13.43 -2.63
N SER A 92 -17.59 -14.55 -1.92
CA SER A 92 -16.46 -15.29 -1.34
C SER A 92 -15.76 -16.10 -2.43
N ILE A 93 -14.44 -16.00 -2.45
CA ILE A 93 -13.57 -16.74 -3.37
C ILE A 93 -12.87 -17.85 -2.57
N PRO A 94 -13.11 -19.13 -2.90
CA PRO A 94 -12.46 -20.24 -2.21
C PRO A 94 -10.92 -20.16 -2.29
N ARG A 95 -10.25 -20.22 -1.12
CA ARG A 95 -8.79 -20.03 -0.99
C ARG A 95 -7.93 -21.05 -1.77
N ASP A 96 -8.51 -22.23 -2.04
CA ASP A 96 -7.83 -23.37 -2.65
C ASP A 96 -8.02 -23.47 -4.17
N ILE A 97 -8.62 -22.46 -4.82
CA ILE A 97 -8.71 -22.45 -6.29
C ILE A 97 -7.30 -22.51 -6.88
N TRP A 98 -7.09 -23.47 -7.77
CA TRP A 98 -5.82 -23.67 -8.46
C TRP A 98 -5.73 -22.70 -9.64
N VAL A 99 -4.77 -21.77 -9.58
CA VAL A 99 -4.65 -20.66 -10.52
C VAL A 99 -3.22 -20.49 -11.01
N LYS A 100 -3.09 -19.89 -12.19
CA LYS A 100 -1.79 -19.50 -12.75
C LYS A 100 -1.39 -18.14 -12.21
N ILE A 101 -0.22 -18.05 -11.58
CA ILE A 101 0.37 -16.84 -11.02
C ILE A 101 1.63 -16.46 -11.82
N PRO A 102 1.78 -15.20 -12.27
CA PRO A 102 2.89 -14.77 -13.13
C PRO A 102 4.22 -14.53 -12.38
N THR A 103 4.84 -15.60 -11.86
CA THR A 103 6.09 -15.53 -11.07
C THR A 103 7.37 -15.96 -11.81
N ASN A 104 7.25 -16.60 -12.97
CA ASN A 104 8.37 -17.16 -13.74
C ASN A 104 8.38 -16.57 -15.15
N GLY A 105 8.47 -15.25 -15.28
CA GLY A 105 8.33 -14.57 -16.56
C GLY A 105 6.95 -14.80 -17.22
N GLU A 106 6.94 -15.08 -18.53
CA GLU A 106 5.70 -15.29 -19.31
C GLU A 106 5.00 -16.63 -19.01
N GLU A 107 5.75 -17.64 -18.55
CA GLU A 107 5.21 -18.98 -18.33
C GLU A 107 4.38 -19.08 -17.05
N GLY A 108 4.68 -18.28 -16.02
CA GLY A 108 4.02 -18.33 -14.72
C GLY A 108 4.16 -19.67 -13.98
N SER A 109 3.65 -19.75 -12.76
CA SER A 109 3.57 -20.98 -11.96
C SER A 109 2.15 -21.19 -11.45
N TYR A 110 1.74 -22.45 -11.27
CA TYR A 110 0.46 -22.74 -10.65
C TYR A 110 0.58 -22.80 -9.13
N SER A 111 -0.40 -22.23 -8.44
CA SER A 111 -0.53 -22.31 -6.98
C SER A 111 -2.01 -22.15 -6.58
N LYS A 112 -2.29 -22.33 -5.29
CA LYS A 112 -3.57 -21.94 -4.69
C LYS A 112 -3.67 -20.41 -4.71
N ILE A 113 -4.87 -19.89 -4.94
CA ILE A 113 -5.11 -18.45 -5.07
C ILE A 113 -4.72 -17.67 -3.80
N ASN A 114 -4.82 -18.27 -2.62
CA ASN A 114 -4.41 -17.64 -1.36
C ASN A 114 -2.92 -17.32 -1.27
N ALA A 115 -2.09 -17.96 -2.10
CA ALA A 115 -0.67 -17.67 -2.16
C ALA A 115 -0.35 -16.36 -2.89
N ALA A 116 -1.28 -15.83 -3.71
CA ALA A 116 -1.01 -14.67 -4.55
C ALA A 116 -0.57 -13.43 -3.75
N TYR A 117 -1.18 -13.18 -2.59
CA TYR A 117 -0.80 -12.05 -1.74
C TYR A 117 0.61 -12.22 -1.17
N GLN A 118 0.92 -13.39 -0.60
CA GLN A 118 2.25 -13.69 -0.06
C GLN A 118 3.35 -13.63 -1.13
N ILE A 119 3.12 -14.28 -2.27
CA ILE A 119 4.05 -14.30 -3.40
C ILE A 119 4.34 -12.87 -3.88
N GLY A 120 3.32 -12.01 -3.95
CA GLY A 120 3.50 -10.64 -4.38
C GLY A 120 4.35 -9.82 -3.40
N LEU A 121 4.32 -10.13 -2.09
CA LEU A 121 5.18 -9.48 -1.09
C LEU A 121 6.61 -10.02 -1.07
N ASP A 122 6.83 -11.26 -1.53
CA ASP A 122 8.11 -11.94 -1.44
C ASP A 122 8.96 -11.70 -2.69
N ASP A 123 9.67 -10.58 -2.73
CA ASP A 123 10.60 -10.24 -3.83
C ASP A 123 11.86 -11.10 -3.84
N ILE A 124 12.18 -11.79 -2.74
CA ILE A 124 13.42 -12.55 -2.57
C ILE A 124 13.29 -13.94 -3.20
N ASN A 125 12.22 -14.66 -2.87
CA ASN A 125 12.00 -16.01 -3.38
C ASN A 125 11.33 -16.02 -4.77
N TYR A 126 10.76 -14.90 -5.21
CA TYR A 126 10.15 -14.74 -6.52
C TYR A 126 10.75 -13.55 -7.29
N PRO A 127 12.06 -13.61 -7.65
CA PRO A 127 12.75 -12.51 -8.32
C PRO A 127 12.25 -12.28 -9.76
N ASP A 128 11.70 -13.31 -10.41
CA ASP A 128 11.27 -13.27 -11.81
C ASP A 128 9.81 -12.85 -12.02
N LYS A 129 9.12 -12.42 -10.95
CA LYS A 129 7.77 -11.84 -11.07
C LYS A 129 7.83 -10.49 -11.76
N GLN A 130 6.76 -10.14 -12.48
CA GLN A 130 6.71 -8.87 -13.21
C GLN A 130 6.86 -7.69 -12.24
N GLU A 131 7.62 -6.66 -12.64
CA GLU A 131 7.93 -5.49 -11.80
C GLU A 131 6.69 -4.83 -11.17
N LYS A 132 5.57 -4.81 -11.89
CA LYS A 132 4.30 -4.26 -11.36
C LYS A 132 3.78 -4.99 -10.12
N PHE A 133 4.19 -6.24 -9.89
CA PHE A 133 3.81 -7.08 -8.76
C PHE A 133 4.89 -7.13 -7.67
N SER A 134 5.93 -6.30 -7.76
CA SER A 134 7.01 -6.23 -6.78
C SER A 134 6.87 -5.01 -5.86
N GLY A 135 7.63 -5.02 -4.77
CA GLY A 135 7.67 -3.93 -3.79
C GLY A 135 6.49 -3.90 -2.80
N PRO A 136 6.33 -2.81 -2.03
CA PRO A 136 5.42 -2.77 -0.87
C PRO A 136 3.94 -3.02 -1.20
N GLY A 137 3.52 -2.76 -2.46
CA GLY A 137 2.17 -3.01 -2.94
C GLY A 137 2.01 -4.29 -3.76
N GLY A 138 3.07 -5.09 -3.90
CA GLY A 138 3.13 -6.25 -4.78
C GLY A 138 2.08 -7.31 -4.45
N GLY A 139 1.92 -7.62 -3.16
CA GLY A 139 0.92 -8.59 -2.68
C GLY A 139 -0.50 -8.25 -3.11
N ALA A 140 -0.92 -7.01 -2.90
CA ALA A 140 -2.24 -6.55 -3.29
C ALA A 140 -2.44 -6.62 -4.80
N LYS A 141 -1.52 -6.06 -5.58
CA LYS A 141 -1.63 -6.03 -7.05
C LYS A 141 -1.65 -7.44 -7.65
N LEU A 142 -0.88 -8.37 -7.10
CA LEU A 142 -0.86 -9.75 -7.58
C LEU A 142 -2.16 -10.48 -7.23
N ALA A 143 -2.66 -10.32 -6.00
CA ALA A 143 -3.95 -10.87 -5.58
C ALA A 143 -5.11 -10.31 -6.42
N GLU A 144 -5.15 -8.99 -6.62
CA GLU A 144 -6.12 -8.31 -7.49
C GLU A 144 -6.09 -8.88 -8.91
N TYR A 145 -4.90 -9.00 -9.51
CA TYR A 145 -4.75 -9.53 -10.85
C TYR A 145 -5.31 -10.96 -10.96
N VAL A 146 -4.90 -11.86 -10.07
CA VAL A 146 -5.31 -13.27 -10.10
C VAL A 146 -6.82 -13.41 -9.83
N VAL A 147 -7.37 -12.67 -8.86
CA VAL A 147 -8.82 -12.64 -8.60
C VAL A 147 -9.57 -12.12 -9.81
N SER A 148 -9.06 -11.09 -10.50
CA SER A 148 -9.68 -10.55 -11.71
C SER A 148 -9.68 -11.59 -12.85
N GLN A 149 -8.62 -12.40 -12.97
CA GLN A 149 -8.58 -13.47 -13.98
C GLN A 149 -9.62 -14.58 -13.71
N VAL A 150 -9.89 -14.89 -12.44
CA VAL A 150 -10.83 -15.94 -12.06
C VAL A 150 -12.28 -15.46 -12.13
N THR A 151 -12.54 -14.23 -11.70
CA THR A 151 -13.91 -13.70 -11.56
C THR A 151 -14.38 -12.90 -12.78
N GLY A 152 -13.44 -12.38 -13.59
CA GLY A 152 -13.73 -11.43 -14.66
C GLY A 152 -14.05 -10.01 -14.17
N PHE A 153 -14.08 -9.76 -12.85
CA PHE A 153 -14.32 -8.43 -12.30
C PHE A 153 -13.03 -7.61 -12.24
N SER A 154 -13.11 -6.34 -12.61
CA SER A 154 -12.04 -5.38 -12.38
C SER A 154 -12.08 -4.92 -10.92
N ILE A 155 -10.99 -5.11 -10.18
CA ILE A 155 -10.87 -4.63 -8.80
C ILE A 155 -10.39 -3.17 -8.78
N ASN A 156 -11.08 -2.31 -8.03
CA ASN A 156 -10.74 -0.89 -7.92
C ASN A 156 -9.91 -0.58 -6.68
N PHE A 157 -10.18 -1.30 -5.59
CA PHE A 157 -9.56 -1.11 -4.29
C PHE A 157 -9.31 -2.44 -3.63
N PHE A 158 -8.37 -2.49 -2.68
CA PHE A 158 -8.18 -3.64 -1.81
C PHE A 158 -8.08 -3.21 -0.35
N VAL A 159 -8.38 -4.15 0.54
CA VAL A 159 -8.11 -4.07 1.97
C VAL A 159 -7.51 -5.40 2.41
N GLY A 160 -6.28 -5.35 2.91
CA GLY A 160 -5.63 -6.49 3.56
C GLY A 160 -5.65 -6.32 5.07
N ILE A 161 -6.13 -7.33 5.80
CA ILE A 161 -6.22 -7.30 7.27
C ILE A 161 -5.69 -8.61 7.86
N ASP A 162 -4.90 -8.51 8.92
CA ASP A 162 -4.45 -9.66 9.71
C ASP A 162 -5.43 -9.95 10.87
N PHE A 163 -5.24 -11.05 11.59
CA PHE A 163 -6.10 -11.39 12.74
C PHE A 163 -6.10 -10.31 13.84
N SER A 164 -4.96 -9.67 14.08
CA SER A 164 -4.84 -8.58 15.06
C SER A 164 -5.66 -7.36 14.64
N GLY A 165 -5.56 -6.94 13.38
CA GLY A 165 -6.37 -5.87 12.81
C GLY A 165 -7.86 -6.19 12.84
N PHE A 166 -8.24 -7.43 12.53
CA PHE A 166 -9.63 -7.88 12.61
C PHE A 166 -10.16 -7.77 14.05
N THR A 167 -9.42 -8.26 15.04
CA THR A 167 -9.80 -8.19 16.46
C THR A 167 -10.01 -6.74 16.90
N LYS A 168 -9.06 -5.84 16.59
CA LYS A 168 -9.17 -4.42 16.89
C LYS A 168 -10.39 -3.77 16.24
N THR A 169 -10.74 -4.18 15.03
CA THR A 169 -11.93 -3.69 14.33
C THR A 169 -13.20 -4.08 15.07
N ILE A 170 -13.31 -5.35 15.49
CA ILE A 170 -14.47 -5.83 16.24
C ILE A 170 -14.57 -5.14 17.61
N ASP A 171 -13.45 -4.98 18.32
CA ASP A 171 -13.41 -4.28 19.61
C ASP A 171 -13.86 -2.82 19.48
N THR A 172 -13.46 -2.14 18.39
CA THR A 172 -13.86 -0.75 18.10
C THR A 172 -15.34 -0.62 17.81
N LEU A 173 -15.95 -1.67 17.26
CA LEU A 173 -17.39 -1.74 16.99
C LEU A 173 -18.19 -2.20 18.22
N GLU A 174 -17.54 -2.39 19.37
CA GLU A 174 -18.15 -2.91 20.61
C GLU A 174 -18.74 -4.31 20.47
N GLY A 175 -18.18 -5.11 19.55
CA GLY A 175 -18.63 -6.49 19.26
C GLY A 175 -19.68 -6.59 18.15
N VAL A 176 -20.11 -7.82 17.88
CA VAL A 176 -21.18 -8.13 16.90
C VAL A 176 -22.03 -9.28 17.41
N ASP A 177 -23.34 -9.23 17.15
CA ASP A 177 -24.26 -10.32 17.46
C ASP A 177 -24.21 -11.40 16.38
N ILE A 178 -23.97 -12.65 16.78
CA ILE A 178 -23.94 -13.80 15.86
C ILE A 178 -24.87 -14.88 16.41
N ALA A 179 -25.83 -15.33 15.59
CA ALA A 179 -26.60 -16.52 15.88
C ALA A 179 -25.75 -17.76 15.58
N VAL A 180 -25.48 -18.57 16.61
CA VAL A 180 -24.77 -19.84 16.48
C VAL A 180 -25.78 -20.97 16.62
N ASN A 181 -25.83 -21.86 15.63
CA ASN A 181 -26.69 -23.05 15.61
C ASN A 181 -25.98 -24.28 16.16
#